data_AF-A0A8J2ET92-F1
#
_entry.id   AF-A0A8J2ET92-F1
#
_cell.length_a   1.000
_cell.length_b   1.000
_cell.length_c   1.000
_cell.angle_alpha   90.00
_cell.angle_beta   90.00
_cell.angle_gamma   90.00
#
_symmetry.space_group_name_H-M   'P 1'
#
loop_
_entity.id
_entity.type
_entity.pdbx_description
1 polymer ?
#
loop_
_entity_poly.entity_id
_entity_poly.type
_entity_poly.pdbx_seq_one_letter_code
_entity_poly.pdbx_strand_id
1 'polypeptide(L)'
;MMRKVALLAGVASGLNLRQKFDPSVKFSDKEVFGRSAGGVADTCIAIPPETVASKTEPRIEVCGTSMKAIVYLLNDCEDYKTVEIGACDTSKPPDTCESLLPGAEGAPAGFENFQSYKIVPCDGDEAV
;
A
#
# COMPACT_ATOMS: atom_id res chain seq x y z
N MET A 1 -29.65 63.09 -12.70
CA MET A 1 -28.85 62.45 -11.65
C MET A 1 -28.78 60.95 -11.94
N MET A 2 -27.66 60.46 -12.50
CA MET A 2 -27.44 59.03 -12.77
C MET A 2 -26.57 58.43 -11.66
N ARG A 3 -27.03 57.36 -11.00
CA ARG A 3 -26.23 56.60 -10.03
C ARG A 3 -25.65 55.35 -10.68
N LYS A 4 -24.33 55.20 -10.51
CA LYS A 4 -23.44 54.18 -11.08
C LYS A 4 -23.69 52.77 -10.52
N VAL A 5 -23.40 51.81 -11.38
CA VAL A 5 -23.38 50.33 -11.23
C VAL A 5 -22.27 49.87 -10.26
N ALA A 6 -22.47 48.73 -9.59
CA ALA A 6 -21.37 47.87 -9.14
C ALA A 6 -21.81 46.39 -9.13
N LEU A 7 -21.35 45.61 -10.12
CA LEU A 7 -21.37 44.14 -10.10
C LEU A 7 -20.24 43.68 -9.16
N LEU A 8 -20.56 42.89 -8.13
CA LEU A 8 -19.57 42.21 -7.31
C LEU A 8 -19.25 40.85 -7.93
N ALA A 9 -18.04 40.72 -8.48
CA ALA A 9 -17.47 39.45 -8.87
C ALA A 9 -17.01 38.69 -7.62
N GLY A 10 -17.70 37.58 -7.29
CA GLY A 10 -17.25 36.65 -6.26
C GLY A 10 -16.09 35.80 -6.76
N VAL A 11 -14.93 35.91 -6.13
CA VAL A 11 -13.76 35.08 -6.41
C VAL A 11 -13.98 33.66 -5.89
N ALA A 12 -14.03 32.68 -6.79
CA ALA A 12 -13.94 31.27 -6.42
C ALA A 12 -12.50 30.98 -5.99
N SER A 13 -12.28 30.87 -4.67
CA SER A 13 -11.00 30.42 -4.12
C SER A 13 -10.85 28.93 -4.36
N GLY A 14 -10.02 28.56 -5.33
CA GLY A 14 -9.62 27.17 -5.57
C GLY A 14 -8.83 26.64 -4.37
N LEU A 15 -9.48 25.80 -3.56
CA LEU A 15 -8.83 25.08 -2.47
C LEU A 15 -8.00 23.95 -3.09
N ASN A 16 -6.70 24.19 -3.27
CA ASN A 16 -5.72 23.15 -3.57
C ASN A 16 -5.57 22.24 -2.33
N LEU A 17 -6.56 21.37 -2.11
CA LEU A 17 -6.40 20.20 -1.26
C LEU A 17 -5.40 19.30 -1.99
N ARG A 18 -4.12 19.41 -1.63
CA ARG A 18 -3.23 18.25 -1.69
C ARG A 18 -3.89 17.20 -0.80
N GLN A 19 -4.77 16.39 -1.39
CA GLN A 19 -5.35 15.23 -0.72
C GLN A 19 -4.14 14.38 -0.32
N LYS A 20 -3.83 14.35 0.98
CA LYS A 20 -2.87 13.36 1.49
C LYS A 20 -3.46 12.01 1.15
N PHE A 21 -2.80 11.28 0.26
CA PHE A 21 -3.15 9.90 0.01
C PHE A 21 -2.65 9.09 1.20
N ASP A 22 -3.55 8.39 1.86
CA ASP A 22 -3.19 7.49 2.95
C ASP A 22 -2.75 6.15 2.33
N PRO A 23 -1.53 5.67 2.60
CA PRO A 23 -1.07 4.40 2.07
C PRO A 23 -1.94 3.26 2.58
N SER A 24 -2.17 2.25 1.73
CA SER A 24 -3.00 1.08 2.06
C SER A 24 -2.38 -0.21 1.54
N VAL A 25 -2.50 -1.27 2.32
CA VAL A 25 -2.11 -2.62 1.94
C VAL A 25 -3.34 -3.52 1.97
N LYS A 26 -3.55 -4.25 0.87
CA LYS A 26 -4.63 -5.23 0.73
C LYS A 26 -4.06 -6.60 0.43
N PHE A 27 -4.69 -7.59 1.03
CA PHE A 27 -4.51 -9.00 0.73
C PHE A 27 -5.82 -9.51 0.13
N SER A 28 -5.75 -9.93 -1.12
CA SER A 28 -6.88 -10.25 -1.99
C SER A 28 -7.86 -9.07 -2.03
N ASP A 29 -9.01 -9.21 -1.36
CA ASP A 29 -10.06 -8.19 -1.30
C ASP A 29 -10.19 -7.56 0.10
N LYS A 30 -9.26 -7.86 1.03
CA LYS A 30 -9.25 -7.37 2.40
C LYS A 30 -8.15 -6.33 2.62
N GLU A 31 -8.55 -5.13 3.03
CA GLU A 31 -7.60 -4.12 3.52
C GLU A 31 -7.07 -4.58 4.88
N VAL A 32 -5.76 -4.80 4.98
CA VAL A 32 -5.08 -5.20 6.23
C VAL A 32 -4.40 -4.04 6.90
N PHE A 33 -4.13 -2.96 6.15
CA PHE A 33 -3.52 -1.73 6.64
C PHE A 33 -4.01 -0.55 5.80
N GLY A 34 -4.37 0.55 6.44
CA GLY A 34 -4.77 1.77 5.77
C GLY A 34 -5.79 2.54 6.58
N ARG A 35 -6.49 3.47 5.94
CA ARG A 35 -7.47 4.32 6.63
C ARG A 35 -8.70 3.53 7.08
N SER A 36 -9.07 2.47 6.36
CA SER A 36 -10.24 1.65 6.68
C SER A 36 -9.89 0.45 7.56
N ALA A 37 -8.61 0.10 7.65
CA ALA A 37 -8.09 -1.00 8.46
C ALA A 37 -6.99 -0.50 9.41
N GLY A 38 -7.23 -0.59 10.72
CA GLY A 38 -6.26 -0.18 11.77
C GLY A 38 -5.04 -1.09 11.92
N GLY A 39 -4.53 -1.65 10.82
CA GLY A 39 -3.37 -2.55 10.80
C GLY A 39 -2.16 -1.96 11.50
N VAL A 40 -1.30 -2.84 12.00
CA VAL A 40 -0.06 -2.46 12.68
C VAL A 40 1.12 -2.53 11.71
N ALA A 41 1.82 -1.41 11.58
CA ALA A 41 3.12 -1.39 10.92
C ALA A 41 4.19 -2.03 11.82
N ASP A 42 5.29 -2.45 11.20
CA ASP A 42 6.47 -3.02 11.82
C ASP A 42 6.22 -4.27 12.70
N THR A 43 5.05 -4.90 12.57
CA THR A 43 4.68 -6.11 13.30
C THR A 43 4.61 -7.28 12.34
N CYS A 44 5.19 -8.41 12.73
CA CYS A 44 5.05 -9.63 11.95
C CYS A 44 3.65 -10.21 12.14
N ILE A 45 2.99 -10.52 11.02
CA ILE A 45 1.63 -11.06 11.01
C ILE A 45 1.61 -12.31 10.13
N ALA A 46 0.97 -13.37 10.61
CA ALA A 46 0.73 -14.56 9.81
C ALA A 46 -0.29 -14.25 8.70
N ILE A 47 -0.02 -14.70 7.48
CA ILE A 47 -0.99 -14.67 6.38
C ILE A 47 -2.09 -15.68 6.75
N PRO A 48 -3.37 -15.25 6.80
CA PRO A 48 -4.44 -16.16 7.11
C PRO A 48 -4.50 -17.30 6.07
N PRO A 49 -4.61 -18.57 6.48
CA PRO A 49 -4.56 -19.71 5.55
C PRO A 49 -5.69 -19.68 4.52
N GLU A 50 -6.82 -19.03 4.84
CA GLU A 50 -7.91 -18.81 3.89
C GLU A 50 -7.53 -17.92 2.70
N THR A 51 -6.50 -17.07 2.85
CA THR A 51 -5.96 -16.19 1.80
C THR A 51 -5.05 -16.93 0.83
N VAL A 52 -4.70 -18.18 1.12
CA VAL A 52 -3.82 -19.04 0.31
C VAL A 52 -4.62 -20.15 -0.38
N ALA A 53 -5.96 -20.05 -0.37
CA ALA A 53 -6.85 -21.12 -0.80
C ALA A 53 -6.77 -21.47 -2.31
N SER A 54 -5.98 -20.77 -3.12
CA SER A 54 -5.92 -20.95 -4.57
C SER A 54 -4.54 -20.62 -5.14
N LYS A 55 -4.18 -21.22 -6.28
CA LYS A 55 -2.91 -20.97 -6.97
C LYS A 55 -2.71 -19.54 -7.48
N THR A 56 -3.75 -18.71 -7.44
CA THR A 56 -3.73 -17.30 -7.86
C THR A 56 -3.81 -16.35 -6.67
N GLU A 57 -3.72 -16.87 -5.44
CA GLU A 57 -3.79 -16.14 -4.18
C GLU A 57 -2.55 -16.48 -3.33
N PRO A 58 -2.08 -15.58 -2.46
CA PRO A 58 -2.65 -14.26 -2.16
C PRO A 58 -2.28 -13.21 -3.22
N ARG A 59 -3.25 -12.36 -3.63
CA ARG A 59 -2.94 -11.10 -4.33
C ARG A 59 -2.58 -10.04 -3.30
N ILE A 60 -1.42 -9.43 -3.41
CA ILE A 60 -1.02 -8.37 -2.49
C ILE A 60 -0.96 -7.08 -3.27
N GLU A 61 -1.67 -6.06 -2.81
CA GLU A 61 -1.70 -4.73 -3.41
C GLU A 61 -1.25 -3.71 -2.35
N VAL A 62 -0.23 -2.93 -2.67
CA VAL A 62 0.28 -1.84 -1.85
C VAL A 62 0.11 -0.55 -2.62
N CYS A 63 -0.80 0.29 -2.16
CA CYS A 63 -1.00 1.64 -2.68
C CYS A 63 -0.31 2.65 -1.78
N GLY A 64 0.42 3.57 -2.38
CA GLY A 64 1.23 4.55 -1.68
C GLY A 64 2.71 4.40 -1.99
N THR A 65 3.43 5.51 -1.83
CA THR A 65 4.87 5.59 -2.11
C THR A 65 5.72 5.58 -0.85
N SER A 66 5.12 5.62 0.34
CA SER A 66 5.81 5.70 1.63
C SER A 66 5.82 4.40 2.44
N MET A 67 5.10 3.37 1.99
CA MET A 67 5.02 2.07 2.66
C MET A 67 5.31 0.94 1.68
N LYS A 68 5.87 -0.16 2.19
CA LYS A 68 5.99 -1.44 1.49
C LYS A 68 5.48 -2.58 2.38
N ALA A 69 5.04 -3.64 1.74
CA ALA A 69 4.81 -4.92 2.37
C ALA A 69 5.99 -5.84 2.06
N ILE A 70 6.60 -6.40 3.09
CA ILE A 70 7.57 -7.49 2.97
C ILE A 70 6.83 -8.76 3.31
N VAL A 71 6.82 -9.71 2.39
CA VAL A 71 6.26 -11.04 2.63
C VAL A 71 7.36 -12.07 2.74
N TYR A 72 7.16 -13.03 3.63
CA TYR A 72 8.15 -14.03 4.01
C TYR A 72 7.62 -15.44 3.72
N LEU A 73 8.49 -16.29 3.19
CA LEU A 73 8.16 -17.69 2.94
C LEU A 73 7.84 -18.43 4.24
N LEU A 74 8.56 -18.10 5.32
CA LEU A 74 8.44 -18.77 6.61
C LEU A 74 7.49 -18.01 7.55
N ASN A 75 7.08 -18.67 8.62
CA ASN A 75 6.38 -18.02 9.73
C ASN A 75 7.34 -17.05 10.45
N ASP A 76 6.77 -16.20 11.31
CA ASP A 76 7.52 -15.30 12.19
C ASP A 76 8.45 -14.30 11.48
N CYS A 77 8.23 -14.04 10.19
CA CYS A 77 8.99 -13.09 9.38
C CYS A 77 10.50 -13.40 9.35
N GLU A 78 10.83 -14.69 9.35
CA GLU A 78 12.19 -15.19 9.24
C GLU A 78 12.78 -14.87 7.84
N ASP A 79 13.95 -14.25 7.84
CA ASP A 79 14.65 -13.80 6.63
C ASP A 79 15.35 -14.96 5.91
N TYR A 80 14.56 -15.78 5.22
CA TYR A 80 15.03 -16.88 4.38
C TYR A 80 14.73 -16.65 2.90
N LYS A 81 13.49 -16.30 2.60
CA LYS A 81 13.04 -15.92 1.27
C LYS A 81 11.95 -14.88 1.41
N THR A 82 12.26 -13.68 0.95
CA THR A 82 11.42 -12.49 1.11
C THR A 82 11.08 -11.88 -0.24
N VAL A 83 9.97 -11.15 -0.27
CA VAL A 83 9.57 -10.34 -1.42
C VAL A 83 9.05 -9.01 -0.91
N GLU A 84 9.53 -7.94 -1.52
CA GLU A 84 9.09 -6.59 -1.22
C GLU A 84 8.09 -6.12 -2.27
N ILE A 85 7.00 -5.51 -1.80
CA ILE A 85 5.90 -5.04 -2.63
C ILE A 85 5.57 -3.63 -2.21
N GLY A 86 5.72 -2.67 -3.12
CA GLY A 86 5.49 -1.26 -2.85
C GLY A 86 6.32 -0.39 -3.78
N ALA A 87 5.82 0.81 -4.08
CA ALA A 87 6.48 1.69 -5.04
C ALA A 87 7.76 2.30 -4.48
N CYS A 88 7.78 2.59 -3.16
CA CYS A 88 8.89 3.22 -2.44
C CYS A 88 9.61 4.37 -3.17
N ASP A 89 8.85 5.17 -3.92
CA ASP A 89 9.37 6.26 -4.73
C ASP A 89 8.48 7.48 -4.55
N THR A 90 8.95 8.44 -3.75
CA THR A 90 8.24 9.70 -3.47
C THR A 90 8.13 10.63 -4.69
N SER A 91 8.84 10.32 -5.77
CA SER A 91 8.73 11.04 -7.05
C SER A 91 7.51 10.61 -7.85
N LYS A 92 6.95 9.42 -7.57
CA LYS A 92 5.74 8.91 -8.21
C LYS A 92 4.48 9.54 -7.60
N PRO A 93 3.34 9.52 -8.33
CA PRO A 93 2.05 9.90 -7.77
C PRO A 93 1.75 9.14 -6.47
N PRO A 94 1.19 9.79 -5.44
CA PRO A 94 1.01 9.16 -4.13
C PRO A 94 -0.05 8.07 -4.14
N ASP A 95 -0.89 8.00 -5.16
CA ASP A 95 -1.89 6.95 -5.44
C ASP A 95 -1.34 5.77 -6.26
N THR A 96 -0.02 5.74 -6.52
CA THR A 96 0.62 4.60 -7.19
C THR A 96 0.40 3.32 -6.39
N CYS A 97 -0.11 2.28 -7.06
CA CYS A 97 -0.28 0.96 -6.49
C CYS A 97 0.63 -0.05 -7.19
N GLU A 98 1.36 -0.83 -6.40
CA GLU A 98 2.09 -2.00 -6.86
C GLU A 98 1.36 -3.25 -6.37
N SER A 99 1.21 -4.23 -7.24
CA SER A 99 0.58 -5.49 -6.86
C SER A 99 1.38 -6.69 -7.31
N LEU A 100 1.33 -7.75 -6.51
CA LEU A 100 1.98 -9.01 -6.81
C LEU A 100 1.02 -10.17 -6.54
N LEU A 101 1.03 -11.13 -7.47
CA LEU A 101 0.21 -12.32 -7.41
C LEU A 101 1.03 -13.52 -7.89
N PRO A 102 0.70 -14.75 -7.46
CA PRO A 102 1.45 -15.92 -7.87
C PRO A 102 1.47 -16.07 -9.40
N GLY A 103 2.66 -16.24 -9.98
CA GLY A 103 2.85 -16.39 -11.43
C GLY A 103 2.88 -15.09 -12.24
N ALA A 104 2.74 -13.91 -11.61
CA ALA A 104 3.04 -12.64 -12.27
C ALA A 104 4.55 -12.44 -12.46
N GLU A 105 4.91 -11.58 -13.42
CA GLU A 105 6.30 -11.14 -13.59
C GLU A 105 6.80 -10.45 -12.31
N GLY A 106 7.94 -10.91 -11.77
CA GLY A 106 8.49 -10.44 -10.49
C GLY A 106 8.08 -11.29 -9.28
N ALA A 107 7.09 -12.17 -9.39
CA ALA A 107 6.75 -13.10 -8.31
C ALA A 107 7.71 -14.31 -8.33
N PRO A 108 8.35 -14.67 -7.20
CA PRO A 108 9.17 -15.86 -7.16
C PRO A 108 8.31 -17.12 -7.28
N ALA A 109 8.90 -18.19 -7.81
CA ALA A 109 8.24 -19.50 -7.82
C ALA A 109 7.85 -19.91 -6.38
N GLY A 110 6.59 -20.33 -6.22
CA GLY A 110 6.04 -20.72 -4.92
C GLY A 110 5.57 -19.56 -4.05
N PHE A 111 5.33 -18.36 -4.61
CA PHE A 111 4.80 -17.19 -3.89
C PHE A 111 3.51 -17.48 -3.11
N GLU A 112 2.69 -18.41 -3.60
CA GLU A 112 1.51 -18.90 -2.92
C GLU A 112 1.81 -19.56 -1.56
N ASN A 113 3.04 -20.02 -1.31
CA ASN A 113 3.41 -20.68 -0.05
C ASN A 113 3.95 -19.72 1.01
N PHE A 114 3.89 -18.40 0.77
CA PHE A 114 4.34 -17.41 1.74
C PHE A 114 3.39 -17.40 2.94
N GLN A 115 3.98 -17.34 4.14
CA GLN A 115 3.26 -17.63 5.38
C GLN A 115 3.12 -16.42 6.30
N SER A 116 4.00 -15.42 6.20
CA SER A 116 3.93 -14.23 7.04
C SER A 116 4.26 -12.96 6.26
N TYR A 117 3.87 -11.82 6.82
CA TYR A 117 4.13 -10.52 6.24
C TYR A 117 4.39 -9.46 7.30
N LYS A 118 5.07 -8.41 6.89
CA LYS A 118 5.36 -7.22 7.68
C LYS A 118 5.15 -5.99 6.81
N ILE A 119 4.46 -4.98 7.35
CA ILE A 119 4.25 -3.72 6.65
C ILE A 119 5.20 -2.71 7.26
N VAL A 120 6.10 -2.15 6.46
CA VAL A 120 7.14 -1.25 6.93
C VAL A 120 7.15 0.03 6.11
N PRO A 121 7.57 1.17 6.70
CA PRO A 121 7.88 2.35 5.92
C PRO A 121 9.03 2.06 4.96
N CYS A 122 9.03 2.72 3.80
CA CYS A 122 10.08 2.54 2.80
C CYS A 122 11.47 2.95 3.31
N ASP A 123 11.54 3.88 4.26
CA ASP A 123 12.77 4.31 4.93
C ASP A 123 13.19 3.40 6.10
N GLY A 124 12.42 2.34 6.39
CA GLY A 124 12.59 1.45 7.55
C GLY A 124 13.44 0.20 7.30
N ASP A 125 14.14 0.11 6.16
CA ASP A 125 15.02 -1.02 5.80
C ASP A 125 16.50 -0.70 6.06
N GLU A 126 16.81 0.13 7.04
CA GLU A 126 18.14 0.06 7.65
C GLU A 126 18.03 -0.77 8.92
N ALA A 127 18.30 -2.06 8.74
CA ALA A 127 18.76 -2.93 9.80
C ALA A 127 19.81 -2.19 10.64
N VAL A 128 19.52 -1.99 11.93
CA VAL A 128 20.54 -1.81 12.97
C VAL A 128 20.62 -3.09 13.76
#